data_AF-A0A1V5YTV5-F1
#
_entry.id   AF-A0A1V5YTV5-F1
#
_cell.length_a   1.000
_cell.length_b   1.000
_cell.length_c   1.000
_cell.angle_alpha   90.00
_cell.angle_beta   90.00
_cell.angle_gamma   90.00
#
_symmetry.space_group_name_H-M   'P 1'
#
loop_
_entity.id
_entity.type
_entity.pdbx_description
1 polymer ?
#
loop_
_entity_poly.entity_id
_entity_poly.type
_entity_poly.pdbx_seq_one_letter_code
_entity_poly.pdbx_strand_id
1 'polypeptide(L)'
;MDSNIKLFESKKIRTYWDEAEEKWYFSVVDVIEALTDSANPRDYWFKMKKRVVLEDGIELSTICRQLKLLAPDGKMRQTDCADVQSLFRIIQSIPSPKAEPFKQWLAKVGYERVQEIQDPSQGLDRARENWRKLFVT
;
A
#
# COMPACT_ATOMS: atom_id res chain seq x y z
N MET A 1 6.43 9.48 18.58
CA MET A 1 5.94 8.11 18.30
C MET A 1 5.67 8.08 16.81
N ASP A 2 6.72 8.21 15.98
CA ASP A 2 6.62 8.73 14.61
C ASP A 2 7.53 7.98 13.62
N SER A 3 7.74 6.68 13.86
CA SER A 3 8.70 5.88 13.09
C SER A 3 8.07 5.04 11.98
N ASN A 4 6.78 4.68 12.07
CA ASN A 4 6.19 3.71 11.13
C ASN A 4 5.67 4.30 9.81
N ILE A 5 5.20 5.56 9.79
CA ILE A 5 4.70 6.20 8.56
C ILE A 5 5.83 6.78 7.71
N LYS A 6 6.99 7.09 8.33
CA LYS A 6 8.19 7.57 7.62
C LYS A 6 8.75 6.59 6.59
N LEU A 7 8.33 5.32 6.64
CA LEU A 7 8.73 4.31 5.65
C LEU A 7 8.36 4.73 4.22
N PHE A 8 7.26 5.48 4.05
CA PHE A 8 6.82 5.99 2.76
C PHE A 8 7.42 7.35 2.38
N GLU A 9 8.03 8.08 3.33
CA GLU A 9 8.53 9.44 3.07
C GLU A 9 9.82 9.45 2.23
N SER A 10 10.61 8.37 2.27
CA SER A 10 11.91 8.33 1.57
C SER A 10 11.81 8.08 0.06
N LYS A 11 10.68 7.54 -0.42
CA LYS A 11 10.49 7.14 -1.83
C LYS A 11 9.18 7.70 -2.37
N LYS A 12 9.28 8.54 -3.40
CA LYS A 12 8.12 9.11 -4.09
C LYS A 12 7.36 8.01 -4.81
N ILE A 13 6.14 7.71 -4.36
CA ILE A 13 5.22 6.81 -5.05
C ILE A 13 4.47 7.62 -6.12
N ARG A 14 4.56 7.21 -7.38
CA ARG A 14 3.78 7.83 -8.46
C ARG A 14 2.32 7.44 -8.35
N THR A 15 1.45 8.43 -8.55
CA THR A 15 0.01 8.29 -8.44
C THR A 15 -0.72 8.78 -9.69
N TYR A 16 -1.94 8.31 -9.88
CA TYR A 16 -2.87 8.76 -10.90
C TYR A 16 -4.26 8.91 -10.28
N TRP A 17 -4.90 10.05 -10.51
CA TRP A 17 -6.29 10.26 -10.13
C TRP A 17 -7.19 9.88 -11.30
N ASP A 18 -8.14 8.98 -11.05
CA ASP A 18 -9.19 8.64 -12.01
C ASP A 18 -10.46 9.42 -11.66
N GLU A 19 -10.84 10.36 -12.53
CA GLU A 19 -12.02 11.21 -12.32
C GLU A 19 -13.34 10.45 -12.42
N ALA A 20 -13.40 9.38 -13.23
CA ALA A 20 -14.63 8.64 -13.45
C ALA A 20 -14.97 7.73 -12.27
N GLU A 21 -13.94 7.18 -11.62
CA GLU A 21 -14.11 6.32 -10.44
C GLU A 21 -13.92 7.04 -9.12
N GLU A 22 -13.48 8.30 -9.15
CA GLU A 22 -13.10 9.09 -7.97
C GLU A 22 -12.08 8.36 -7.08
N LYS A 23 -11.06 7.76 -7.72
CA LYS A 23 -10.07 6.91 -7.05
C LYS A 23 -8.63 7.31 -7.37
N TRP A 24 -7.79 7.15 -6.36
CA TRP A 24 -6.34 7.18 -6.53
C TRP A 24 -5.80 5.79 -6.88
N TYR A 25 -4.97 5.75 -7.91
CA TYR A 25 -4.16 4.63 -8.33
C TYR A 25 -2.69 4.89 -8.01
N PHE A 26 -1.99 3.86 -7.56
CA PHE A 26 -0.59 3.93 -7.11
C PHE A 26 0.27 2.96 -7.91
N SER A 27 1.47 3.39 -8.31
CA SER A 27 2.45 2.52 -8.97
C SER A 27 2.86 1.37 -8.05
N VAL A 28 2.56 0.13 -8.45
CA VAL A 28 2.90 -1.08 -7.67
C VAL A 28 4.42 -1.25 -7.55
N VAL A 29 5.15 -0.92 -8.63
CA VAL A 29 6.61 -1.03 -8.65
C VAL A 29 7.27 -0.05 -7.67
N ASP A 30 6.72 1.16 -7.53
CA ASP A 30 7.28 2.16 -6.62
C ASP A 30 7.01 1.78 -5.16
N VAL A 31 5.85 1.16 -4.90
CA VAL A 31 5.53 0.61 -3.56
C VAL A 31 6.44 -0.55 -3.22
N ILE A 32 6.74 -1.44 -4.18
CA ILE A 32 7.74 -2.50 -3.99
C ILE A 32 9.12 -1.91 -3.71
N GLU A 33 9.52 -0.84 -4.40
CA GLU A 33 10.78 -0.14 -4.11
C GLU A 33 10.81 0.42 -2.68
N ALA A 34 9.70 1.00 -2.22
CA ALA A 34 9.59 1.55 -0.87
C ALA A 34 9.61 0.47 0.22
N LEU A 35 8.97 -0.68 -0.04
CA LEU A 35 8.76 -1.74 0.95
C LEU A 35 9.73 -2.92 0.83
N THR A 36 10.71 -2.85 -0.06
CA THR A 36 11.75 -3.86 -0.22
C THR A 36 13.13 -3.21 -0.38
N ASP A 37 14.18 -4.02 -0.31
CA ASP A 37 15.55 -3.61 -0.64
C ASP A 37 15.99 -4.13 -2.01
N SER A 38 15.02 -4.41 -2.89
CA SER A 38 15.31 -4.90 -4.24
C SER A 38 15.98 -3.81 -5.08
N ALA A 39 17.17 -4.10 -5.61
CA ALA A 39 17.82 -3.27 -6.62
C ALA A 39 17.04 -3.21 -7.94
N ASN A 40 16.14 -4.18 -8.19
CA ASN A 40 15.26 -4.19 -9.36
C ASN A 40 13.81 -4.49 -8.95
N PRO A 41 13.04 -3.46 -8.55
CA PRO A 41 11.64 -3.61 -8.12
C PRO A 41 10.72 -4.22 -9.18
N ARG A 42 11.01 -4.01 -10.48
CA ARG A 42 10.23 -4.58 -11.58
C ARG A 42 10.42 -6.09 -11.70
N ASP A 43 11.66 -6.57 -11.63
CA ASP A 43 11.95 -8.01 -11.62
C ASP A 43 11.40 -8.66 -10.35
N TYR A 44 11.50 -7.98 -9.21
CA TYR A 44 10.87 -8.42 -7.97
C TYR A 44 9.37 -8.60 -8.12
N TRP A 45 8.66 -7.60 -8.66
CA TRP A 45 7.23 -7.68 -8.94
C TRP A 45 6.88 -8.88 -9.81
N PHE A 46 7.61 -9.07 -10.91
CA PHE A 46 7.40 -10.20 -11.82
C PHE A 46 7.56 -11.56 -11.14
N LYS A 47 8.64 -11.74 -10.36
CA LYS A 47 8.90 -12.97 -9.60
C LYS A 47 7.84 -13.18 -8.51
N MET A 48 7.44 -12.13 -7.82
CA MET A 48 6.42 -12.19 -6.78
C MET A 48 5.07 -12.63 -7.36
N LYS A 49 4.66 -12.09 -8.52
CA LYS A 49 3.43 -12.53 -9.21
C LYS A 49 3.45 -14.03 -9.52
N LYS A 50 4.55 -14.53 -10.08
CA LYS A 50 4.71 -15.97 -10.36
C LYS A 50 4.62 -16.82 -9.10
N ARG A 51 5.29 -16.39 -8.03
CA ARG A 51 5.27 -17.13 -6.77
C ARG A 51 3.86 -17.18 -6.15
N VAL A 52 3.15 -16.05 -6.11
CA VAL A 52 1.79 -15.99 -5.56
C VAL A 52 0.81 -16.84 -6.37
N VAL A 53 0.98 -16.90 -7.70
CA VAL A 53 0.21 -17.83 -8.54
C VAL A 53 0.49 -19.29 -8.16
N LEU A 54 1.75 -19.65 -7.90
CA LEU A 54 2.14 -21.02 -7.56
C LEU A 54 1.72 -21.43 -6.13
N GLU A 55 1.83 -20.53 -5.16
CA GLU A 55 1.58 -20.81 -3.74
C GLU A 55 0.09 -20.66 -3.39
N ASP A 56 -0.54 -19.58 -3.85
CA ASP A 56 -1.90 -19.19 -3.42
C ASP A 56 -2.95 -19.38 -4.55
N GLY A 57 -2.54 -19.65 -5.78
CA GLY A 57 -3.44 -19.70 -6.94
C GLY A 57 -3.98 -18.33 -7.38
N ILE A 58 -3.41 -17.23 -6.89
CA ILE A 58 -3.93 -15.87 -7.11
C ILE A 58 -3.09 -15.13 -8.15
N GLU A 59 -3.76 -14.64 -9.20
CA GLU A 59 -3.12 -13.81 -10.21
C GLU A 59 -3.18 -12.32 -9.86
N LEU A 60 -2.14 -11.79 -9.22
CA LEU A 60 -2.10 -10.38 -8.78
C LEU A 60 -2.24 -9.35 -9.91
N SER A 61 -1.96 -9.71 -11.16
CA SER A 61 -2.19 -8.81 -12.30
C SER A 61 -3.68 -8.47 -12.49
N THR A 62 -4.59 -9.35 -12.06
CA THR A 62 -6.05 -9.17 -12.25
C THR A 62 -6.64 -8.03 -11.40
N ILE A 63 -5.96 -7.67 -10.32
CA ILE A 63 -6.34 -6.56 -9.42
C ILE A 63 -5.53 -5.28 -9.72
N CYS A 64 -4.81 -5.25 -10.85
CA CYS A 64 -4.05 -4.09 -11.31
C CYS A 64 -4.67 -3.51 -12.59
N ARG A 65 -4.40 -2.22 -12.83
CA ARG A 65 -4.59 -1.54 -14.11
C ARG A 65 -3.26 -1.10 -14.70
N GLN A 66 -3.15 -1.20 -16.03
CA GLN A 66 -2.00 -0.70 -16.77
C GLN A 66 -2.21 0.78 -17.11
N LEU A 67 -1.59 1.68 -16.35
CA LEU A 67 -1.68 3.11 -16.54
C LEU A 67 -0.34 3.69 -17.01
N LYS A 68 -0.39 4.76 -17.82
CA LYS A 68 0.82 5.48 -18.23
C LYS A 68 1.19 6.49 -17.15
N LEU A 69 2.34 6.31 -16.52
CA LEU A 69 2.90 7.25 -15.53
C LEU A 69 4.23 7.83 -16.04
N LEU A 70 4.55 9.04 -15.57
CA LEU A 70 5.85 9.66 -15.84
C LEU A 70 6.96 8.85 -15.15
N ALA A 71 7.92 8.35 -15.91
CA ALA A 71 9.09 7.66 -15.36
C ALA A 71 10.21 8.67 -15.01
N PRO A 72 11.23 8.27 -14.21
CA PRO A 72 12.34 9.16 -13.84
C PRO A 72 13.13 9.73 -15.02
N ASP A 73 13.11 9.05 -16.19
CA ASP A 73 13.72 9.53 -17.43
C ASP A 73 12.85 10.52 -18.21
N GLY A 74 11.76 11.00 -17.62
CA GLY A 74 10.85 11.97 -18.22
C GLY A 74 9.89 11.40 -19.27
N LYS A 75 9.92 10.08 -19.51
CA LYS A 75 9.05 9.43 -20.50
C LYS A 75 7.82 8.79 -19.86
N MET A 76 6.68 8.89 -20.55
CA MET A 76 5.45 8.20 -20.13
C MET A 76 5.58 6.70 -20.40
N ARG A 77 5.41 5.86 -19.37
CA ARG A 77 5.56 4.40 -19.45
C ARG A 77 4.36 3.72 -18.81
N GLN A 78 3.90 2.64 -19.42
CA GLN A 78 2.90 1.76 -18.82
C GLN A 78 3.50 1.03 -17.61
N THR A 79 2.72 0.95 -16.55
CA THR A 79 3.06 0.22 -15.33
C THR A 79 1.81 -0.29 -14.64
N ASP A 80 1.94 -1.41 -13.93
CA ASP A 80 0.88 -1.91 -13.05
C ASP A 80 0.63 -0.88 -11.94
N CYS A 81 -0.62 -0.46 -11.84
CA CYS A 81 -1.13 0.44 -10.81
C CYS A 81 -2.30 -0.22 -10.09
N ALA A 82 -2.44 0.05 -8.80
CA ALA A 82 -3.51 -0.50 -7.98
C ALA A 82 -4.20 0.61 -7.20
N ASP A 83 -5.51 0.48 -6.98
CA ASP A 83 -6.23 1.31 -6.01
C ASP A 83 -5.85 0.91 -4.58
N VAL A 84 -6.31 1.65 -3.57
CA VAL A 84 -5.90 1.44 -2.17
C VAL A 84 -6.18 0.01 -1.70
N GLN A 85 -7.37 -0.52 -1.98
CA GLN A 85 -7.76 -1.87 -1.55
C GLN A 85 -6.89 -2.94 -2.21
N SER A 86 -6.71 -2.85 -3.53
CA SER A 86 -5.89 -3.79 -4.29
C SER A 86 -4.42 -3.70 -3.88
N LEU A 87 -3.93 -2.50 -3.60
CA LEU A 87 -2.57 -2.27 -3.13
C LEU A 87 -2.33 -2.93 -1.77
N PHE A 88 -3.25 -2.78 -0.82
CA PHE A 88 -3.14 -3.46 0.48
C PHE A 88 -3.09 -4.98 0.32
N ARG A 89 -3.90 -5.55 -0.58
CA ARG A 89 -3.84 -6.98 -0.90
C ARG A 89 -2.48 -7.39 -1.46
N ILE A 90 -1.90 -6.60 -2.35
CA ILE A 90 -0.56 -6.85 -2.92
C ILE A 90 0.52 -6.81 -1.82
N ILE A 91 0.47 -5.82 -0.93
CA ILE A 91 1.47 -5.64 0.13
C ILE A 91 1.52 -6.85 1.07
N GLN A 92 0.37 -7.50 1.35
CA GLN A 92 0.34 -8.73 2.15
C GLN A 92 1.24 -9.83 1.58
N SER A 93 1.37 -9.90 0.25
CA SER A 93 2.19 -10.90 -0.45
C SER A 93 3.68 -10.53 -0.56
N ILE A 94 4.12 -9.36 -0.06
CA ILE A 94 5.53 -8.93 -0.12
C ILE A 94 6.35 -9.66 0.97
N PRO A 95 7.30 -10.53 0.62
CA PRO A 95 8.12 -11.33 1.54
C PRO A 95 9.35 -10.55 2.05
N SER A 96 9.21 -9.29 2.43
CA SER A 96 10.33 -8.45 2.87
C SER A 96 10.19 -8.04 4.34
N PRO A 97 11.26 -8.14 5.15
CA PRO A 97 11.28 -7.58 6.51
C PRO A 97 10.95 -6.08 6.53
N LYS A 98 11.26 -5.35 5.46
CA LYS A 98 10.95 -3.92 5.34
C LYS A 98 9.46 -3.65 5.16
N ALA A 99 8.70 -4.62 4.63
CA ALA A 99 7.24 -4.54 4.55
C ALA A 99 6.56 -4.88 5.89
N GLU A 100 7.25 -5.55 6.82
CA GLU A 100 6.67 -6.07 8.06
C GLU A 100 6.05 -4.98 8.95
N PRO A 101 6.69 -3.82 9.21
CA PRO A 101 6.08 -2.76 10.01
C PRO A 101 4.73 -2.29 9.44
N PHE A 102 4.61 -2.27 8.11
CA PHE A 102 3.36 -1.91 7.46
C PHE A 102 2.29 -2.98 7.60
N LYS A 103 2.66 -4.27 7.50
CA LYS A 103 1.73 -5.38 7.73
C LYS A 103 1.23 -5.40 9.17
N GLN A 104 2.10 -5.14 10.14
CA GLN A 104 1.71 -5.00 11.55
C GLN A 104 0.76 -3.83 11.77
N TRP A 105 1.01 -2.71 11.10
CA TRP A 105 0.08 -1.58 11.11
C TRP A 105 -1.30 -1.96 10.54
N LEU A 106 -1.35 -2.66 9.39
CA LEU A 106 -2.60 -3.16 8.84
C LEU A 106 -3.32 -4.14 9.78
N ALA A 107 -2.59 -5.06 10.42
CA ALA A 107 -3.15 -5.99 11.39
C ALA A 107 -3.74 -5.25 12.60
N LYS A 108 -3.05 -4.24 13.11
CA LYS A 108 -3.54 -3.38 14.20
C LYS A 108 -4.83 -2.65 13.81
N VAL A 109 -4.85 -2.00 12.64
CA VAL A 109 -6.05 -1.29 12.15
C VAL A 109 -7.22 -2.25 11.94
N GLY A 110 -6.96 -3.45 11.40
CA GLY A 110 -7.96 -4.49 11.23
C GLY A 110 -8.53 -4.97 12.57
N TYR A 111 -7.68 -5.19 13.57
CA TYR A 111 -8.10 -5.57 14.93
C TYR A 111 -8.96 -4.49 15.57
N GLU A 112 -8.53 -3.24 15.54
CA GLU A 112 -9.31 -2.09 16.05
C GLU A 112 -10.69 -2.03 15.40
N ARG A 113 -10.78 -2.28 14.08
CA ARG A 113 -12.05 -2.29 13.38
C ARG A 113 -12.99 -3.41 13.85
N VAL A 114 -12.46 -4.58 14.16
CA VAL A 114 -13.24 -5.69 14.73
C VAL A 114 -13.75 -5.35 16.13
N GLN A 115 -12.92 -4.72 16.96
CA GLN A 115 -13.34 -4.29 18.30
C GLN A 115 -14.48 -3.27 18.24
N GLU A 116 -14.41 -2.30 17.32
CA GLU A 116 -15.46 -1.30 17.15
C GLU A 116 -16.79 -1.86 16.66
N ILE A 117 -16.77 -3.00 15.96
CA ILE A 117 -18.02 -3.69 15.58
C ILE A 117 -18.70 -4.25 16.83
N GLN A 118 -17.91 -4.71 17.81
CA GLN A 118 -18.42 -5.22 19.08
C GLN A 118 -18.82 -4.09 20.04
N ASP A 119 -18.06 -3.01 20.06
CA ASP A 119 -18.28 -1.83 20.90
C ASP A 119 -18.03 -0.53 20.12
N PRO A 120 -19.09 0.07 19.53
CA PRO A 120 -18.98 1.29 18.72
C PRO A 120 -18.42 2.51 19.46
N SER A 121 -18.42 2.52 20.80
CA SER A 121 -17.93 3.65 21.60
C SER A 121 -16.42 3.87 21.44
N GLN A 122 -15.66 2.79 21.20
CA GLN A 122 -14.22 2.83 20.98
C GLN A 122 -13.85 3.69 19.76
N GLY A 123 -14.70 3.71 18.72
CA GLY A 123 -14.49 4.57 17.56
C GLY A 123 -14.68 6.05 17.85
N LEU A 124 -15.63 6.39 18.73
CA LEU A 124 -15.84 7.77 19.16
C LEU A 124 -14.66 8.27 20.01
N ASP A 125 -14.17 7.43 20.92
CA ASP A 125 -13.02 7.77 21.76
C ASP A 125 -11.74 7.94 20.93
N ARG A 126 -11.51 7.07 19.94
CA ARG A 126 -10.41 7.18 18.99
C ARG A 126 -10.49 8.45 18.15
N ALA A 127 -11.68 8.79 17.64
CA ALA A 127 -11.88 10.04 16.90
C ALA A 127 -11.57 11.27 17.78
N ARG A 128 -12.02 11.26 19.04
CA ARG A 128 -11.73 12.32 20.02
C ARG A 128 -10.22 12.42 20.30
N GLU A 129 -9.53 11.29 20.46
CA GLU A 129 -8.10 11.28 20.74
C GLU A 129 -7.28 11.77 19.53
N ASN A 130 -7.61 11.31 18.32
CA ASN A 130 -6.99 11.80 17.08
C ASN A 130 -7.19 13.31 16.93
N TRP A 131 -8.40 13.81 17.20
CA TRP A 131 -8.69 15.23 17.17
C TRP A 131 -7.83 16.00 18.19
N ARG A 132 -7.71 15.52 19.43
CA ARG A 132 -6.83 16.14 20.45
C ARG A 132 -5.37 16.20 20.01
N LYS A 133 -4.85 15.15 19.37
CA LYS A 133 -3.46 15.11 18.87
C LYS A 133 -3.17 16.16 17.79
N LEU A 134 -4.17 16.60 17.03
CA LEU A 134 -3.98 17.68 16.04
C LEU A 134 -3.72 19.05 16.70
N PHE A 135 -4.15 19.25 17.94
CA PHE A 135 -4.03 20.54 18.66
C PHE A 135 -2.96 20.54 19.76
N VAL A 136 -2.26 19.43 19.95
CA VAL A 136 -1.12 19.32 20.85
C VAL A 136 0.12 19.13 19.98
N THR A 137 0.67 20.25 19.51
CA THR A 137 1.96 20.30 18.79
C THR A 137 3.07 20.66 19.76
#